data_AF-A0A1B3A820-F1
#
_entry.id   AF-A0A1B3A820-F1
#
_cell.length_a   1.000
_cell.length_b   1.000
_cell.length_c   1.000
_cell.angle_alpha   90.00
_cell.angle_beta   90.00
_cell.angle_gamma   90.00
#
_symmetry.space_group_name_H-M   'P 1'
#
loop_
_entity.id
_entity.type
_entity.pdbx_description
1 polymer ?
#
loop_
_entity_poly.entity_id
_entity_poly.type
_entity_poly.pdbx_seq_one_letter_code
_entity_poly.pdbx_strand_id
1 'polypeptide(L)' 'MDKKLFQYPEDDFFILLYNESLLEFNIQKANAFLIESCNCFLEGKDNGFRPLAFSNSRDELLEIKKYLNRARG' A
#
# COMPACT_ATOMS: atom_id res chain seq x y z
N MET A 1 -12.83 10.99 -12.26
CA MET A 1 -13.13 10.35 -10.97
C MET A 1 -13.61 11.42 -10.00
N ASP A 2 -14.80 11.28 -9.42
CA ASP A 2 -15.31 12.23 -8.43
C ASP A 2 -14.47 12.11 -7.15
N LYS A 3 -13.67 13.14 -6.84
CA LYS A 3 -12.76 13.15 -5.69
C LYS A 3 -13.51 13.03 -4.35
N LYS A 4 -14.84 13.21 -4.34
CA LYS A 4 -15.69 13.07 -3.16
C LYS A 4 -15.82 11.63 -2.65
N LEU A 5 -15.70 10.63 -3.52
CA LEU A 5 -15.76 9.20 -3.12
C LEU A 5 -14.54 8.77 -2.28
N PHE A 6 -13.44 9.52 -2.39
CA PHE A 6 -12.16 9.24 -1.75
C PHE A 6 -11.81 10.29 -0.69
N GLN A 7 -12.81 10.96 -0.10
CA GLN A 7 -12.59 11.81 1.07
C GLN A 7 -12.28 10.91 2.27
N TYR A 8 -11.00 10.74 2.54
CA TYR A 8 -10.50 10.00 3.69
C TYR A 8 -10.25 10.95 4.86
N PRO A 9 -10.40 10.49 6.11
CA PRO A 9 -10.03 11.28 7.29
C PRO A 9 -8.54 11.67 7.24
N GLU A 10 -8.19 12.82 7.85
CA GLU A 10 -6.80 13.32 7.88
C GLU A 10 -5.82 12.37 8.61
N ASP A 11 -6.34 11.53 9.50
CA ASP A 11 -5.61 10.45 10.18
C ASP A 11 -5.38 9.27 9.22
N ASP A 12 -4.48 9.47 8.26
CA ASP A 12 -4.13 8.47 7.25
C ASP A 12 -3.41 7.27 7.89
N PHE A 13 -3.95 6.07 7.64
CA PHE A 13 -3.23 4.81 7.85
C PHE A 13 -2.14 4.63 6.79
N PHE A 14 -1.09 3.92 7.16
CA PHE A 14 -0.08 3.40 6.25
C PHE A 14 -0.41 1.96 5.84
N ILE A 15 0.05 1.58 4.66
CA ILE A 15 -0.07 0.23 4.12
C ILE A 15 1.31 -0.28 3.71
N LEU A 16 1.65 -1.50 4.13
CA LEU A 16 2.80 -2.25 3.64
C LEU A 16 2.37 -3.03 2.41
N LEU A 17 3.05 -2.78 1.30
CA LEU A 17 2.82 -3.38 0.00
C LEU A 17 4.02 -4.22 -0.40
N TYR A 18 3.76 -5.25 -1.20
CA TYR A 18 4.78 -6.07 -1.84
C TYR A 18 4.58 -6.08 -3.35
N ASN A 19 5.63 -5.78 -4.10
CA ASN A 19 5.64 -5.91 -5.54
C ASN A 19 6.28 -7.25 -5.92
N GLU A 20 5.49 -8.16 -6.49
CA GLU A 20 5.97 -9.50 -6.86
C GLU A 20 6.97 -9.46 -8.02
N SER A 21 6.77 -8.56 -8.98
CA SER A 21 7.64 -8.43 -10.17
C SER A 21 9.01 -7.85 -9.84
N LEU A 22 9.05 -6.89 -8.91
CA LEU A 22 10.28 -6.21 -8.48
C LEU A 22 10.89 -6.85 -7.21
N LEU A 23 10.19 -7.80 -6.60
CA LEU A 23 10.56 -8.46 -5.35
C LEU A 23 10.84 -7.49 -4.19
N GLU A 24 10.11 -6.38 -4.11
CA GLU A 24 10.37 -5.31 -3.14
C GLU A 24 9.16 -4.97 -2.25
N PHE A 25 9.46 -4.42 -1.06
CA PHE A 25 8.45 -3.93 -0.12
C PHE A 25 8.37 -2.41 -0.14
N ASN A 26 7.17 -1.87 -0.27
CA ASN A 26 6.88 -0.43 -0.21
C ASN A 26 5.95 -0.10 0.96
N ILE A 27 6.10 1.07 1.58
CA ILE A 27 5.15 1.59 2.58
C ILE A 27 4.64 2.92 2.07
N GLN A 28 3.33 3.02 1.88
CA GLN A 28 2.68 4.26 1.44
C GLN A 28 1.44 4.55 2.28
N LYS A 29 0.87 5.74 2.09
CA LYS A 29 -0.43 6.07 2.69
C LYS A 29 -1.53 5.23 2.02
N ALA A 30 -2.46 4.72 2.81
CA ALA A 30 -3.54 3.87 2.33
C ALA A 30 -4.44 4.60 1.31
N ASN A 31 -4.75 5.88 1.54
CA ASN A 31 -5.54 6.69 0.61
C ASN A 31 -4.91 6.80 -0.79
N ALA A 32 -3.61 7.05 -0.86
CA ALA A 32 -2.87 7.15 -2.11
C ALA A 32 -2.90 5.81 -2.86
N PHE A 33 -2.68 4.70 -2.14
CA PHE A 33 -2.79 3.36 -2.71
C PHE A 33 -4.19 3.06 -3.25
N LEU A 34 -5.24 3.41 -2.50
CA LEU A 34 -6.62 3.16 -2.91
C LEU A 34 -7.00 3.96 -4.16
N ILE A 35 -6.62 5.24 -4.23
CA ILE A 35 -6.84 6.08 -5.41
C ILE A 35 -6.14 5.48 -6.64
N GLU A 36 -4.88 5.10 -6.50
CA GLU A 36 -4.10 4.46 -7.57
C GLU A 36 -4.74 3.14 -8.01
N SER A 37 -5.09 2.27 -7.06
CA SER A 37 -5.72 0.97 -7.33
C SER A 37 -7.06 1.12 -8.05
N CYS A 38 -7.89 2.08 -7.64
CA CYS A 38 -9.16 2.37 -8.33
C CYS A 38 -8.95 2.86 -9.75
N ASN A 39 -7.96 3.74 -9.99
CA ASN A 39 -7.63 4.18 -11.34
C ASN A 39 -7.15 3.01 -12.21
N CYS A 40 -6.24 2.16 -11.71
CA CYS A 40 -5.79 0.97 -12.43
C CYS A 40 -6.96 0.05 -12.79
N PHE A 41 -7.87 -0.24 -11.84
CA PHE A 41 -9.05 -1.06 -12.08
C PHE A 41 -9.95 -0.49 -13.18
N LEU A 42 -10.24 0.81 -13.15
CA LEU A 42 -11.05 1.48 -14.17
C LEU A 42 -10.40 1.47 -15.56
N GLU A 43 -9.07 1.46 -15.61
CA GLU A 43 -8.29 1.36 -16.83
C GLU A 43 -8.05 -0.09 -17.30
N GLY A 44 -8.55 -1.09 -16.56
CA GLY A 44 -8.30 -2.51 -16.87
C GLY A 44 -6.83 -2.93 -16.67
N LYS A 45 -6.11 -2.25 -15.79
CA LYS A 45 -4.70 -2.48 -15.47
C LYS A 45 -4.54 -3.06 -14.07
N ASP A 46 -3.42 -3.76 -13.87
CA ASP A 46 -2.93 -4.15 -12.54
C ASP A 46 -1.92 -3.11 -12.02
N ASN A 47 -1.97 -2.80 -10.72
CA ASN A 47 -0.98 -1.93 -10.09
C ASN A 47 0.27 -2.70 -9.63
N GLY A 48 0.24 -4.05 -9.66
CA GLY A 48 1.39 -4.91 -9.35
C GLY A 48 1.77 -4.95 -7.86
N PHE A 49 0.95 -4.39 -6.97
CA PHE A 49 1.21 -4.32 -5.54
C PHE A 49 0.20 -5.16 -4.73
N ARG A 50 0.71 -6.04 -3.88
CA ARG A 50 -0.07 -6.82 -2.91
C ARG A 50 -0.03 -6.16 -1.53
N PRO A 51 -1.18 -5.82 -0.93
CA PRO A 51 -1.21 -5.34 0.44
C PRO A 51 -0.94 -6.46 1.44
N LEU A 52 -0.04 -6.20 2.40
CA LEU A 52 0.40 -7.17 3.40
C LEU A 52 0.01 -6.81 4.83
N ALA A 53 0.03 -5.52 5.18
CA ALA A 53 -0.31 -5.05 6.52
C ALA A 53 -0.78 -3.59 6.49
N PHE A 54 -1.55 -3.19 7.49
CA PHE A 54 -2.03 -1.83 7.70
C PHE A 54 -1.73 -1.40 9.13
N SER A 55 -1.31 -0.16 9.32
CA SER A 55 -1.14 0.43 10.64
C SER A 55 -1.22 1.95 10.58
N ASN A 56 -1.64 2.59 11.66
CA ASN A 56 -1.51 4.04 11.81
C ASN A 56 -0.05 4.46 12.15
N SER A 57 0.83 3.50 12.45
CA SER A 57 2.25 3.70 12.72
C SER A 57 3.11 3.21 11.55
N ARG A 58 3.83 4.14 10.92
CA ARG A 58 4.81 3.79 9.88
C ARG A 58 5.96 2.95 10.44
N ASP A 59 6.36 3.19 11.69
CA ASP A 59 7.46 2.48 12.34
C ASP A 59 7.11 1.01 12.60
N GLU A 60 5.85 0.72 12.96
CA GLU A 60 5.38 -0.67 13.09
C GLU A 60 5.51 -1.42 11.76
N LEU A 61 5.08 -0.79 10.64
CA LEU A 61 5.22 -1.40 9.32
C LEU A 61 6.68 -1.55 8.89
N LEU A 62 7.58 -0.68 9.34
CA LEU A 62 9.02 -0.83 9.09
C LEU A 62 9.59 -2.05 9.81
N GLU A 63 9.17 -2.34 11.03
CA GLU A 63 9.58 -3.56 11.75
C GLU A 63 9.04 -4.83 11.07
N ILE A 64 7.78 -4.82 10.62
CA ILE A 64 7.22 -5.91 9.81
C ILE A 64 8.02 -6.09 8.51
N LYS A 65 8.31 -5.00 7.79
CA LYS A 65 9.14 -5.03 6.57
C LYS A 65 10.52 -5.63 6.84
N LYS A 66 11.20 -5.24 7.94
CA LYS A 66 12.50 -5.81 8.33
C LYS A 66 12.40 -7.31 8.61
N TYR A 67 11.36 -7.74 9.32
CA TYR A 67 11.11 -9.16 9.57
C TYR A 67 10.91 -9.94 8.28
N LEU A 68 10.04 -9.47 7.38
CA LEU A 68 9.75 -10.14 6.12
C LEU A 68 10.98 -10.20 5.20
N ASN A 69 11.79 -9.15 5.16
CA ASN A 69 13.07 -9.16 4.43
C ASN A 69 14.02 -10.24 4.95
N ARG A 70 14.13 -10.41 6.28
CA ARG A 70 14.97 -11.45 6.88
C ARG A 70 14.44 -12.86 6.64
N ALA A 71 13.11 -13.04 6.60
CA ALA A 71 12.49 -14.36 6.43
C ALA A 71 12.52 -14.85 4.96
N ARG A 72 12.71 -13.95 3.99
CA ARG A 72 12.79 -14.28 2.55
C ARG A 72 14.23 -14.47 2.05
N GLY A 73 15.23 -14.06 2.83
CA GLY A 73 16.66 -14.30 2.56
C GLY A 73 17.15 -15.57 3.21
#